data_AF-A0A0W7TKB0-F1
#
_entry.id   AF-A0A0W7TKB0-F1
#
_cell.length_a   1.000
_cell.length_b   1.000
_cell.length_c   1.000
_cell.angle_alpha   90.00
_cell.angle_beta   90.00
_cell.angle_gamma   90.00
#
_symmetry.space_group_name_H-M   'P 1'
#
loop_
_entity.id
_entity.type
_entity.pdbx_description
1 polymer ?
#
loop_
_entity_poly.entity_id
_entity_poly.type
_entity_poly.pdbx_seq_one_letter_code
_entity_poly.pdbx_strand_id
1 'polypeptide(L)'
;MITIVSVLTMISALIVMAMGALLVAGADSITDAILDQADISRDDAEGALEIAGAIAVVVGLIILGIAVGLYKGITVFWYIGVIIYLLCIVGSLVTISSGISVVELVICIVVLYYLFRPNVKEFFKV
;
A
#
# COMPACT_ATOMS: atom_id res chain seq x y z
N MET A 1 -16.42 10.66 9.66
CA MET A 1 -15.41 11.33 8.80
C MET A 1 -14.06 10.60 8.84
N ILE A 2 -13.60 10.08 10.00
CA ILE A 2 -12.52 9.07 10.10
C ILE A 2 -12.84 7.79 9.31
N THR A 3 -14.12 7.52 9.13
CA THR A 3 -14.69 6.56 8.18
C THR A 3 -14.14 6.71 6.76
N ILE A 4 -13.87 7.93 6.27
CA ILE A 4 -13.37 8.14 4.90
C ILE A 4 -11.92 7.66 4.79
N VAL A 5 -11.08 7.97 5.78
CA VAL A 5 -9.68 7.51 5.81
C VAL A 5 -9.62 5.99 5.88
N SER A 6 -10.40 5.38 6.78
CA SER A 6 -10.48 3.92 6.89
C SER A 6 -10.97 3.26 5.59
N VAL A 7 -12.00 3.80 4.94
CA VAL A 7 -12.51 3.30 3.66
C VAL A 7 -11.45 3.43 2.56
N LEU A 8 -10.75 4.57 2.48
CA LEU A 8 -9.66 4.75 1.52
C LEU A 8 -8.53 3.74 1.75
N THR A 9 -8.09 3.57 3.01
CA THR A 9 -7.07 2.56 3.35
C THR A 9 -7.54 1.15 3.02
N MET A 10 -8.83 0.85 3.20
CA MET A 10 -9.42 -0.44 2.85
C MET A 10 -9.43 -0.67 1.34
N ILE A 11 -9.78 0.34 0.55
CA ILE A 11 -9.72 0.29 -0.92
C ILE A 11 -8.26 0.08 -1.37
N SER A 12 -7.31 0.84 -0.82
CA SER A 12 -5.89 0.66 -1.12
C SER A 12 -5.40 -0.75 -0.79
N ALA A 13 -5.80 -1.32 0.36
CA ALA A 13 -5.49 -2.70 0.72
C ALA A 13 -6.00 -3.69 -0.32
N LEU A 14 -7.26 -3.53 -0.74
CA LEU A 14 -7.88 -4.40 -1.75
C LEU A 14 -7.17 -4.31 -3.11
N ILE A 15 -6.79 -3.10 -3.54
CA ILE A 15 -6.04 -2.89 -4.78
C ILE A 15 -4.68 -3.60 -4.71
N VAL A 16 -3.93 -3.42 -3.61
CA VAL A 16 -2.62 -4.05 -3.42
C VAL A 16 -2.74 -5.57 -3.39
N MET A 17 -3.76 -6.11 -2.69
CA MET A 17 -4.04 -7.55 -2.70
C MET A 17 -4.39 -8.07 -4.09
N ALA A 18 -5.23 -7.35 -4.83
CA ALA A 18 -5.62 -7.74 -6.19
C ALA A 18 -4.41 -7.72 -7.14
N MET A 19 -3.55 -6.71 -7.06
CA MET A 19 -2.32 -6.65 -7.83
C MET A 19 -1.35 -7.79 -7.47
N GLY A 20 -1.17 -8.07 -6.17
CA GLY A 20 -0.34 -9.19 -5.73
C GLY A 20 -0.89 -10.54 -6.21
N ALA A 21 -2.19 -10.76 -6.11
CA ALA A 21 -2.84 -11.98 -6.58
C ALA A 21 -2.75 -12.14 -8.10
N LEU A 22 -2.88 -11.05 -8.86
CA LEU A 22 -2.67 -11.05 -10.31
C LEU A 22 -1.22 -11.36 -10.68
N LEU A 23 -0.25 -10.87 -9.91
CA LEU A 23 1.16 -11.16 -10.10
C LEU A 23 1.48 -12.64 -9.91
N VAL A 24 0.91 -13.26 -8.87
CA VAL A 24 1.07 -14.71 -8.64
C VAL A 24 0.34 -15.52 -9.71
N ALA A 25 -0.94 -15.23 -9.97
CA ALA A 25 -1.74 -16.00 -10.91
C ALA A 25 -1.32 -15.80 -12.38
N GLY A 26 -0.69 -14.68 -12.69
CA GLY A 26 -0.18 -14.34 -14.01
C GLY A 26 1.33 -14.53 -14.17
N ALA A 27 2.02 -15.13 -13.19
CA ALA A 27 3.47 -15.26 -13.19
C ALA A 27 3.98 -15.91 -14.49
N ASP A 28 3.36 -17.00 -14.93
CA ASP A 28 3.70 -17.69 -16.19
C ASP A 28 3.59 -16.77 -17.41
N SER A 29 2.45 -16.07 -17.54
CA SER A 29 2.15 -15.21 -18.69
C SER A 29 3.02 -13.94 -18.71
N ILE A 30 3.34 -13.40 -17.54
CA ILE A 30 4.23 -12.24 -17.39
C ILE A 30 5.68 -12.66 -17.68
N THR A 31 6.09 -13.83 -17.20
CA THR A 31 7.43 -14.38 -17.44
C THR A 31 7.66 -14.63 -18.93
N ASP A 32 6.70 -15.22 -19.64
CA ASP A 32 6.75 -15.40 -21.09
C ASP A 32 6.94 -14.08 -21.84
N ALA A 33 6.29 -12.99 -21.39
CA ALA A 33 6.43 -11.67 -21.99
C ALA A 33 7.77 -10.98 -21.67
N ILE A 34 8.42 -11.31 -20.54
CA ILE A 34 9.70 -10.74 -20.09
C ILE A 34 10.89 -11.47 -20.70
N LEU A 35 10.82 -12.80 -20.83
CA LEU A 35 11.89 -13.62 -21.39
C LEU A 35 12.20 -13.29 -22.86
N ASP A 36 11.23 -12.72 -23.58
CA ASP A 36 11.44 -12.21 -24.94
C ASP A 36 12.36 -10.97 -24.97
N GLN A 37 12.64 -10.35 -23.82
CA GLN A 37 13.45 -9.12 -23.69
C GLN A 37 14.69 -9.26 -22.79
N ALA A 38 14.82 -10.33 -22.00
CA ALA A 38 15.88 -10.48 -21.01
C ALA A 38 16.50 -11.89 -21.03
N ASP A 39 17.84 -11.97 -21.04
CA ASP A 39 18.62 -13.22 -20.96
C ASP A 39 18.68 -13.74 -19.51
N ILE A 40 17.51 -14.01 -18.93
CA ILE A 40 17.31 -14.47 -17.55
C ILE A 40 16.74 -15.88 -17.58
N SER A 41 17.10 -16.72 -16.62
CA SER A 41 16.49 -18.05 -16.46
C SER A 41 14.99 -17.92 -16.16
N ARG A 42 14.15 -18.70 -16.86
CA ARG A 42 12.70 -18.73 -16.65
C ARG A 42 12.35 -18.99 -15.19
N ASP A 43 12.97 -20.01 -14.59
CA ASP A 43 12.70 -20.42 -13.22
C ASP A 43 13.01 -19.30 -12.21
N ASP A 44 14.05 -18.50 -12.47
CA ASP A 44 14.43 -17.39 -11.59
C ASP A 44 13.45 -16.21 -11.71
N ALA A 45 12.97 -15.92 -12.92
CA ALA A 45 12.02 -14.85 -13.18
C ALA A 45 10.62 -15.17 -12.62
N GLU A 46 10.14 -16.40 -12.85
CA GLU A 46 8.86 -16.90 -12.36
C GLU A 46 8.85 -16.91 -10.82
N GLY A 47 9.88 -17.50 -10.21
CA GLY A 47 10.01 -17.55 -8.75
C GLY A 47 10.09 -16.14 -8.12
N ALA A 48 10.78 -15.19 -8.73
CA ALA A 48 10.84 -13.82 -8.24
C ALA A 48 9.47 -13.12 -8.29
N LEU A 49 8.70 -13.30 -9.37
CA LEU A 49 7.36 -12.72 -9.53
C LEU A 49 6.36 -13.32 -8.54
N GLU A 50 6.39 -14.64 -8.34
CA GLU A 50 5.55 -15.31 -7.36
C GLU A 50 5.83 -14.83 -5.93
N ILE A 51 7.11 -14.75 -5.55
CA ILE A 51 7.51 -14.26 -4.23
C ILE A 51 7.08 -12.79 -4.04
N ALA A 52 7.32 -11.94 -5.04
CA ALA A 52 6.91 -10.54 -4.99
C ALA A 52 5.39 -10.39 -4.87
N GLY A 53 4.63 -11.17 -5.64
CA GLY A 53 3.17 -11.22 -5.56
C GLY A 53 2.66 -11.69 -4.21
N ALA A 54 3.25 -12.76 -3.65
CA ALA A 54 2.90 -13.25 -2.32
C ALA A 54 3.17 -12.23 -1.22
N ILE A 55 4.32 -11.54 -1.28
CA ILE A 55 4.64 -10.43 -0.36
C ILE A 55 3.60 -9.32 -0.48
N ALA A 56 3.21 -8.93 -1.69
CA ALA A 56 2.20 -7.90 -1.91
C ALA A 56 0.84 -8.28 -1.30
N VAL A 57 0.41 -9.55 -1.42
CA VAL A 57 -0.82 -10.04 -0.78
C VAL A 57 -0.74 -9.95 0.75
N VAL A 58 0.38 -10.37 1.35
CA VAL A 58 0.60 -10.29 2.81
C VAL A 58 0.58 -8.84 3.28
N VAL A 59 1.26 -7.94 2.56
CA VAL A 59 1.24 -6.50 2.85
C VAL A 59 -0.18 -5.95 2.77
N GLY A 60 -0.94 -6.32 1.74
CA GLY A 60 -2.34 -5.93 1.59
C GLY A 60 -3.21 -6.37 2.78
N LEU A 61 -3.02 -7.60 3.28
CA LEU A 61 -3.72 -8.08 4.49
C LEU A 61 -3.37 -7.27 5.74
N ILE A 62 -2.10 -6.91 5.91
CA ILE A 62 -1.65 -6.06 7.02
C ILE A 62 -2.32 -4.69 6.95
N ILE A 63 -2.36 -4.07 5.76
CA ILE A 63 -3.02 -2.78 5.53
C ILE A 63 -4.53 -2.88 5.81
N LEU A 64 -5.16 -4.01 5.46
CA LEU A 64 -6.57 -4.27 5.77
C LEU A 64 -6.81 -4.33 7.29
N GLY A 65 -5.92 -5.00 8.03
CA GLY A 65 -5.94 -4.99 9.50
C GLY A 65 -5.81 -3.58 10.08
N ILE A 66 -4.97 -2.74 9.48
CA ILE A 66 -4.80 -1.33 9.87
C ILE A 66 -6.08 -0.54 9.57
N ALA A 67 -6.71 -0.74 8.41
CA ALA A 67 -7.96 -0.08 8.06
C ALA A 67 -9.07 -0.37 9.09
N VAL A 68 -9.16 -1.61 9.56
CA VAL A 68 -10.09 -2.02 10.64
C VAL A 68 -9.71 -1.39 11.98
N GLY A 69 -8.42 -1.33 12.30
CA GLY A 69 -7.92 -0.67 13.52
C GLY A 69 -8.24 0.84 13.55
N LEU A 70 -8.09 1.51 12.40
CA LEU A 70 -8.46 2.90 12.20
C LEU A 70 -9.98 3.10 12.30
N TYR A 71 -10.78 2.18 11.75
CA TYR A 71 -12.24 2.22 11.86
C TYR A 71 -12.72 2.16 13.32
N LYS A 72 -12.06 1.32 14.13
CA LYS A 72 -12.41 1.11 15.55
C LYS A 72 -11.86 2.19 16.49
N GLY A 73 -11.07 3.14 16.00
CA GLY A 73 -10.50 4.20 16.84
C GLY A 73 -9.46 3.73 17.85
N ILE A 74 -8.76 2.63 17.54
CA ILE A 74 -7.75 2.08 18.45
C ILE A 74 -6.49 2.94 18.38
N THR A 75 -6.04 3.46 19.53
CA THR A 75 -4.91 4.40 19.70
C THR A 75 -3.62 3.92 19.00
N VAL A 76 -3.30 2.63 19.09
CA VAL A 76 -2.09 2.05 18.47
C VAL A 76 -2.08 2.25 16.94
N PHE A 77 -3.25 2.14 16.29
CA PHE A 77 -3.35 2.29 14.84
C PHE A 77 -3.25 3.72 14.37
N TRP A 78 -3.44 4.70 15.25
CA TRP A 78 -3.11 6.11 14.94
C TRP A 78 -1.61 6.26 14.71
N TYR A 79 -0.77 5.73 15.61
CA TYR A 79 0.68 5.78 15.47
C TYR A 79 1.16 5.00 14.23
N ILE A 80 0.61 3.81 13.99
CA ILE A 80 0.93 3.02 12.80
C ILE A 80 0.54 3.79 11.53
N GLY A 81 -0.64 4.41 11.51
CA GLY A 81 -1.09 5.24 10.38
C GLY A 81 -0.14 6.40 10.10
N VAL A 82 0.28 7.13 11.14
CA VAL A 82 1.27 8.23 11.00
C VAL A 82 2.57 7.73 10.38
N ILE A 83 3.10 6.61 10.85
CA ILE A 83 4.34 6.01 10.32
C ILE A 83 4.17 5.62 8.84
N ILE A 84 3.07 4.96 8.49
CA ILE A 84 2.80 4.52 7.11
C ILE A 84 2.66 5.71 6.17
N TYR A 85 1.93 6.74 6.55
CA TYR A 85 1.78 7.93 5.71
C TYR A 85 3.09 8.73 5.58
N LEU A 86 3.96 8.72 6.60
CA LEU A 86 5.32 9.23 6.47
C LEU A 86 6.15 8.42 5.47
N LEU A 87 6.09 7.08 5.53
CA LEU A 87 6.77 6.22 4.56
C LEU A 87 6.22 6.40 3.14
N CYS A 88 4.90 6.59 3.00
CA CYS A 88 4.28 6.93 1.72
C CYS A 88 4.87 8.22 1.15
N ILE A 89 4.98 9.29 1.95
CA ILE A 89 5.57 10.55 1.49
C ILE A 89 7.01 10.34 0.99
N VAL A 90 7.82 9.58 1.75
CA VAL A 90 9.19 9.26 1.35
C VAL A 90 9.21 8.46 0.04
N GLY A 91 8.39 7.41 -0.07
CA GLY A 91 8.28 6.61 -1.29
C GLY A 91 7.85 7.43 -2.50
N SER A 92 6.80 8.24 -2.36
CA SER A 92 6.27 9.11 -3.42
C SER A 92 7.28 10.17 -3.87
N LEU A 93 8.17 10.63 -2.99
CA LEU A 93 9.29 11.52 -3.33
C LEU A 93 10.35 10.81 -4.18
N VAL A 94 10.66 9.54 -3.89
CA VAL A 94 11.61 8.76 -4.70
C VAL A 94 11.07 8.54 -6.11
N THR A 95 9.76 8.31 -6.24
CA THR A 95 9.11 8.03 -7.54
C THR A 95 8.65 9.30 -8.26
N ILE A 96 8.88 10.50 -7.71
CA ILE A 96 8.36 11.75 -8.29
C ILE A 96 8.91 12.05 -9.68
N SER A 97 10.12 11.54 -9.97
CA SER A 97 10.77 11.65 -11.27
C SER A 97 10.03 10.91 -12.39
N SER A 98 9.19 9.92 -12.07
CA SER A 98 8.36 9.22 -13.07
C SER A 98 7.02 9.89 -13.34
N GLY A 99 6.70 11.00 -12.65
CA GLY A 99 5.48 11.80 -12.85
C GLY A 99 4.18 11.17 -12.33
N ILE A 100 4.21 9.90 -11.92
CA ILE A 100 3.02 9.14 -11.48
C ILE A 100 2.65 9.46 -10.02
N SER A 101 3.57 9.96 -9.19
CA SER A 101 3.39 10.03 -7.73
C SER A 101 2.99 11.39 -7.13
N VAL A 102 2.74 12.43 -7.94
CA VAL A 102 2.36 13.76 -7.39
C VAL A 102 0.99 13.70 -6.71
N VAL A 103 0.02 13.01 -7.33
CA VAL A 103 -1.32 12.86 -6.75
C VAL A 103 -1.28 12.07 -5.45
N GLU A 104 -0.53 10.96 -5.43
CA GLU A 104 -0.34 10.12 -4.25
C GLU A 104 0.35 10.88 -3.10
N LEU A 105 1.37 11.67 -3.42
CA LEU A 105 2.04 12.54 -2.46
C LEU A 105 1.07 13.53 -1.81
N VAL A 106 0.23 14.20 -2.61
CA VAL A 106 -0.77 15.15 -2.10
C VAL A 106 -1.77 14.43 -1.18
N ILE A 107 -2.26 13.25 -1.56
CA ILE A 107 -3.15 12.45 -0.73
C ILE A 107 -2.48 12.11 0.61
N CYS A 108 -1.22 11.64 0.58
CA CYS A 108 -0.50 11.26 1.79
C CYS A 108 -0.26 12.45 2.73
N ILE A 109 0.04 13.64 2.19
CA ILE A 109 0.16 14.89 2.99
C ILE A 109 -1.19 15.27 3.61
N VAL A 110 -2.27 15.24 2.85
CA VAL A 110 -3.61 15.61 3.34
C VAL A 110 -4.08 14.67 4.44
N VAL A 111 -3.87 13.36 4.28
CA VAL A 111 -4.25 12.37 5.31
C VAL A 111 -3.39 12.54 6.56
N LEU A 112 -2.08 12.77 6.41
CA LEU A 112 -1.19 13.01 7.55
C LEU A 112 -1.61 14.26 8.33
N TYR A 113 -1.84 15.38 7.64
CA TYR A 113 -2.37 16.60 8.26
C TYR A 113 -3.68 16.35 9.01
N TYR A 114 -4.57 15.54 8.42
CA TYR A 114 -5.85 15.20 9.03
C TYR A 114 -5.70 14.36 10.31
N LEU A 115 -4.77 13.40 10.34
CA LEU A 115 -4.47 12.58 11.53
C LEU A 115 -4.08 13.44 12.74
N PHE A 116 -3.47 14.60 12.53
CA PHE A 116 -3.08 15.51 13.60
C PHE A 116 -4.19 16.48 14.06
N ARG A 117 -5.37 16.46 13.44
CA ARG A 117 -6.49 17.36 13.79
C ARG A 117 -7.06 17.00 15.17
N PRO A 118 -7.45 17.99 16.01
CA PRO A 118 -7.91 17.75 17.38
C PRO A 118 -9.03 16.72 17.49
N ASN A 119 -10.06 16.83 16.64
CA ASN A 119 -11.20 15.90 16.64
C ASN A 119 -10.81 14.45 16.32
N VAL A 120 -9.72 14.24 15.58
CA VAL A 120 -9.22 12.90 15.21
C VAL A 120 -8.40 12.33 16.36
N LYS A 121 -7.51 13.14 16.93
CA LYS A 121 -6.75 12.79 18.12
C LYS A 121 -7.67 12.38 19.28
N GLU A 122 -8.75 13.12 19.50
CA GLU A 122 -9.77 12.81 20.51
C GLU A 122 -10.44 11.45 20.27
N PHE A 123 -10.78 11.12 19.01
CA PHE A 123 -11.34 9.81 18.65
C PHE A 123 -10.39 8.66 18.96
N PHE A 124 -9.09 8.85 18.74
CA PHE A 124 -8.05 7.87 19.04
C PHE A 124 -7.53 7.93 20.48
N LYS A 125 -8.01 8.89 21.29
CA LYS A 125 -7.55 9.16 22.66
C LYS A 125 -6.04 9.45 22.75
N VAL A 126 -5.53 10.26 21.80
CA VAL A 126 -4.12 10.71 21.68
C VAL A 126 -4.02 12.22 21.90
#